data_AF-A0A376U6Z9-F1
#
_entry.id   AF-A0A376U6Z9-F1
#
_cell.length_a   1.000
_cell.length_b   1.000
_cell.length_c   1.000
_cell.angle_alpha   90.00
_cell.angle_beta   90.00
_cell.angle_gamma   90.00
#
_symmetry.space_group_name_H-M   'P 1'
#
loop_
_entity.id
_entity.type
_entity.pdbx_description
1 polymer ?
#
loop_
_entity_poly.entity_id
_entity_poly.type
_entity_poly.pdbx_seq_one_letter_code
_entity_poly.pdbx_strand_id
1 'polypeptide(L)' 'MILHAQAKHGKPGLPWLVFLHGFSGDCHEWQEVGEAFADYSRLYVDLPRSWWFGGD' A
#
# COMPACT_ATOMS: atom_id res chain seq x y z
N MET A 1 5.45 -7.82 14.35
CA MET A 1 5.78 -6.53 13.70
C MET A 1 4.72 -6.29 12.64
N ILE A 2 4.06 -5.13 12.64
CA ILE A 2 3.03 -4.76 11.66
C ILE A 2 3.53 -3.54 10.88
N LEU A 3 3.27 -3.50 9.57
CA LEU A 3 3.60 -2.35 8.73
C LEU A 3 2.50 -1.29 8.86
N HIS A 4 2.88 -0.02 8.80
CA HIS A 4 1.89 1.06 8.72
C HIS A 4 1.22 0.99 7.35
N ALA A 5 -0.12 1.07 7.32
CA ALA A 5 -0.86 0.98 6.08
C ALA A 5 -2.21 1.70 6.19
N GLN A 6 -2.69 2.22 5.07
CA GLN A 6 -4.04 2.76 4.93
C GLN A 6 -4.95 1.73 4.27
N ALA A 7 -5.99 1.30 4.99
CA ALA A 7 -7.00 0.38 4.47
C ALA A 7 -8.22 1.15 3.96
N LYS A 8 -8.70 0.78 2.77
CA LYS A 8 -9.99 1.22 2.22
C LYS A 8 -10.84 0.01 1.89
N HIS A 9 -12.03 -0.04 2.47
CA HIS A 9 -12.94 -1.16 2.26
C HIS A 9 -13.72 -1.00 0.96
N GLY A 10 -13.73 -2.06 0.16
CA GLY A 10 -14.58 -2.21 -1.01
C GLY A 10 -15.76 -3.13 -0.70
N LYS A 11 -16.30 -3.77 -1.75
CA LYS A 11 -17.40 -4.72 -1.62
C LYS A 11 -16.93 -6.00 -0.91
N PRO A 12 -17.75 -6.58 -0.01
CA PRO A 12 -17.44 -7.84 0.63
C PRO A 12 -17.40 -8.98 -0.39
N GLY A 13 -16.49 -9.94 -0.20
CA GLY A 13 -16.33 -11.11 -1.06
C GLY A 13 -15.38 -10.91 -2.26
N LEU A 14 -14.94 -9.68 -2.54
CA LEU A 14 -13.87 -9.41 -3.50
C LEU A 14 -12.49 -9.44 -2.83
N PRO A 15 -11.42 -9.81 -3.58
CA PRO A 15 -10.07 -9.88 -3.04
C PRO A 15 -9.54 -8.49 -2.66
N TRP A 16 -8.48 -8.48 -1.85
CA TRP A 16 -7.77 -7.27 -1.48
C TRP A 16 -6.67 -6.94 -2.47
N LEU A 17 -6.56 -5.68 -2.86
CA LEU A 17 -5.44 -5.13 -3.62
C LEU A 17 -4.46 -4.50 -2.64
N VAL A 18 -3.24 -5.03 -2.60
CA VAL A 18 -2.17 -4.54 -1.71
C VAL A 18 -1.15 -3.77 -2.55
N PHE A 19 -1.00 -2.48 -2.26
CA PHE A 19 -0.09 -1.59 -2.97
C PHE A 19 1.13 -1.29 -2.11
N LEU A 20 2.31 -1.47 -2.70
CA LEU A 20 3.60 -1.18 -2.10
C LEU A 20 4.24 -0.05 -2.90
N HIS A 21 4.68 1.00 -2.22
CA HIS A 21 5.36 2.13 -2.86
C HIS A 21 6.82 1.78 -3.23
N GLY A 22 7.37 2.50 -4.19
CA GLY A 22 8.77 2.38 -4.63
C GLY A 22 9.77 3.05 -3.68
N PHE A 23 11.05 3.08 -4.09
CA PHE A 23 12.11 3.70 -3.31
C PHE A 23 11.84 5.20 -3.08
N SER A 24 11.98 5.65 -1.83
CA SER A 24 11.65 7.02 -1.38
C SER A 24 10.18 7.44 -1.52
N GLY A 25 9.29 6.52 -1.92
CA GLY A 25 7.85 6.76 -1.99
C GLY A 25 7.15 6.69 -0.62
N ASP A 26 5.84 6.90 -0.65
CA ASP A 26 4.92 6.74 0.47
C ASP A 26 3.60 6.09 0.00
N CYS A 27 2.69 5.81 0.92
CA CYS A 27 1.39 5.21 0.62
C CYS A 27 0.48 6.04 -0.31
N HIS A 28 0.84 7.26 -0.73
CA HIS A 28 0.05 8.05 -1.70
C HIS A 28 0.37 7.70 -3.15
N GLU A 29 1.54 7.11 -3.44
CA GLU A 29 2.02 6.85 -4.80
C GLU A 29 1.01 6.08 -5.66
N TRP A 30 0.33 5.10 -5.05
CA TRP A 30 -0.63 4.24 -5.74
C TRP A 30 -2.10 4.60 -5.49
N GLN A 31 -2.40 5.67 -4.75
CA GLN A 31 -3.79 6.00 -4.41
C GLN A 31 -4.61 6.36 -5.65
N GLU A 32 -4.09 7.15 -6.57
CA GLU A 32 -4.82 7.54 -7.79
C GLU A 32 -5.23 6.31 -8.62
N VAL A 33 -4.30 5.38 -8.82
CA VAL A 33 -4.56 4.12 -9.54
C VAL A 33 -5.48 3.20 -8.73
N GLY A 34 -5.27 3.09 -7.41
CA GLY A 34 -6.05 2.22 -6.54
C GLY A 34 -7.49 2.70 -6.35
N GLU A 35 -7.75 4.00 -6.36
CA GLU A 35 -9.11 4.54 -6.30
C GLU A 35 -9.95 4.22 -7.54
N ALA A 36 -9.32 3.98 -8.69
CA ALA A 36 -10.03 3.49 -9.88
C ALA A 36 -10.66 2.09 -9.66
N PHE A 37 -10.14 1.30 -8.71
CA PHE A 37 -10.67 -0.01 -8.32
C PHE A 37 -11.54 0.08 -7.06
N ALA A 38 -12.47 1.03 -7.03
CA ALA A 38 -13.30 1.34 -5.85
C ALA A 38 -14.09 0.15 -5.27
N ASP A 39 -14.44 -0.82 -6.12
CA ASP A 39 -15.16 -2.03 -5.72
C ASP A 39 -14.31 -3.02 -4.91
N TYR A 40 -12.98 -2.96 -5.05
CA TYR A 40 -12.06 -3.84 -4.33
C TYR A 40 -11.65 -3.20 -2.99
N SER A 41 -11.39 -4.05 -1.99
CA SER A 41 -10.73 -3.56 -0.78
C SER A 41 -9.26 -3.31 -1.10
N ARG A 42 -8.69 -2.21 -0.61
CA ARG A 42 -7.35 -1.73 -0.97
C ARG A 42 -6.55 -1.47 0.29
N LEU A 43 -5.27 -1.81 0.26
CA LEU A 43 -4.33 -1.59 1.35
C LEU A 43 -3.08 -0.92 0.79
N TYR A 44 -2.86 0.35 1.15
CA TYR A 44 -1.67 1.11 0.76
C TYR A 44 -0.66 1.05 1.90
N VAL A 45 0.45 0.35 1.69
CA VAL A 45 1.41 0.01 2.75
C VAL A 45 2.61 0.95 2.69
N ASP A 46 2.97 1.53 3.84
CA ASP A 46 4.22 2.24 4.04
C ASP A 46 5.33 1.24 4.41
N LEU A 47 6.35 1.18 3.56
CA LEU A 47 7.52 0.35 3.77
C LEU A 47 8.50 1.03 4.75
N PRO A 48 9.06 0.31 5.74
CA PRO A 48 10.02 0.89 6.66
C PRO A 48 11.27 1.39 5.92
N ARG A 49 11.73 2.61 6.25
CA ARG A 49 12.97 3.15 5.69
C ARG A 49 14.20 2.28 5.97
N SER A 50 14.18 1.47 7.03
CA SER A 50 15.33 0.63 7.43
C SER A 50 15.54 -0.63 6.58
N TRP A 51 14.66 -0.96 5.63
CA TRP A 51 14.92 -2.03 4.65
C TRP A 51 16.02 -1.66 3.65
N TRP A 52 16.61 -0.47 3.79
CA TRP A 52 17.56 0.14 2.87
C TRP A 52 18.92 0.47 3.47
N PHE A 53 19.37 -0.20 4.54
CA PHE A 53 20.81 -0.26 4.79
C PHE A 53 21.44 -1.22 3.77
N GLY A 54 21.56 -0.74 2.52
CA GLY A 54 22.69 -1.12 1.68
C GLY A 54 23.98 -0.79 2.43
N GLY A 55 24.92 -1.72 2.41
CA GLY A 55 26.07 -1.72 3.29
C GLY A 55 26.94 -0.47 3.21
N ASP A 56 27.36 -0.04 4.40
CA ASP A 56 28.73 0.35 4.71
C ASP A 56 29.17 -0.46 5.95
#